data_AF-D3IH61-F1
#
_entry.id   AF-D3IH61-F1
#
_cell.length_a   1.000
_cell.length_b   1.000
_cell.length_c   1.000
_cell.angle_alpha   90.00
_cell.angle_beta   90.00
_cell.angle_gamma   90.00
#
_symmetry.space_group_name_H-M   'P 1'
#
loop_
_entity.id
_entity.type
_entity.pdbx_description
1 polymer ?
#
loop_
_entity_poly.entity_id
_entity_poly.type
_entity_poly.pdbx_seq_one_letter_code
_entity_poly.pdbx_strand_id
1 'polypeptide(L)'
;MARTRAYTPREVGEKRYKTLPWDGEWQRVFGRPALNELWFISGASAQGKSSFVMQLAKKLCEYGRVLYVSGEEGIRQSFQRRLQLFHMEDVNRRFFIIEDTKIEALTERLAKHKSPRFVVIDSFQVAEWTYEEAMALKARFPQKTFIYVSQEHKSAPMGKPAVRLRYIAGVKVRVSGFVALCMGRENEHHGQGFVVWEEGAVRYGNGSLTPQPLSKGRGE
;
A
#
# COMPACT_ATOMS: atom_id res chain seq x y z
N MET A 1 -18.45 3.95 30.00
CA MET A 1 -17.01 4.07 29.65
C MET A 1 -16.45 2.67 29.42
N ALA A 2 -15.76 2.42 28.30
CA ALA A 2 -15.05 1.16 28.12
C ALA A 2 -13.96 1.06 29.20
N ARG A 3 -13.93 -0.03 29.98
CA ARG A 3 -12.90 -0.24 31.01
C ARG A 3 -11.53 -0.34 30.33
N THR A 4 -10.61 0.54 30.71
CA THR A 4 -9.20 0.45 30.29
C THR A 4 -8.58 -0.78 30.96
N ARG A 5 -8.32 -1.83 30.18
CA ARG A 5 -7.63 -3.03 30.65
C ARG A 5 -6.12 -2.82 30.56
N ALA A 6 -5.42 -2.99 31.69
CA ALA A 6 -3.96 -3.12 31.71
C ALA A 6 -3.58 -4.57 31.37
N TYR A 7 -2.43 -4.74 30.71
CA TYR A 7 -1.87 -6.05 30.38
C TYR A 7 -0.49 -6.20 31.01
N THR A 8 -0.23 -7.36 31.61
CA THR A 8 1.12 -7.74 32.06
C THR A 8 2.01 -8.13 30.86
N PRO A 9 3.34 -8.05 30.97
CA PRO A 9 4.24 -8.52 29.89
C PRO A 9 3.97 -9.97 29.46
N ARG A 10 3.59 -10.85 30.40
CA ARG A 10 3.20 -12.23 30.11
C ARG A 10 1.95 -12.32 29.25
N GLU A 11 0.88 -11.61 29.62
CA GLU A 11 -0.35 -11.56 28.81
C GLU A 11 -0.09 -10.98 27.42
N VAL A 12 0.83 -10.01 27.30
CA VAL A 12 1.25 -9.47 25.99
C VAL A 12 2.00 -10.53 25.17
N GLY A 13 2.92 -11.30 25.78
CA GLY A 13 3.68 -12.35 25.11
C GLY A 13 2.83 -13.57 24.71
N GLU A 14 1.76 -13.84 25.43
CA GLU A 14 0.79 -14.89 25.11
C GLU A 14 -0.21 -14.46 24.02
N LYS A 15 -0.31 -13.15 23.75
CA LYS A 15 -1.25 -12.61 22.76
C LYS A 15 -0.88 -13.08 21.36
N ARG A 16 -1.76 -13.86 20.74
CA ARG A 16 -1.63 -14.29 19.35
C ARG A 16 -2.40 -13.36 18.44
N TYR A 17 -1.71 -12.81 17.44
CA TYR A 17 -2.32 -12.04 16.37
C TYR A 17 -2.57 -12.95 15.17
N LYS A 18 -3.73 -12.81 14.54
CA LYS A 18 -3.93 -13.42 13.22
C LYS A 18 -3.12 -12.62 12.21
N THR A 19 -2.28 -13.28 11.44
CA THR A 19 -1.40 -12.66 10.44
C THR A 19 -1.81 -13.08 9.03
N LEU A 20 -1.30 -12.38 8.01
CA LEU A 20 -1.42 -12.83 6.63
C LEU A 20 -0.65 -14.16 6.45
N PRO A 21 -1.31 -15.25 6.01
CA PRO A 21 -0.69 -16.57 5.95
C PRO A 21 0.01 -16.81 4.61
N TRP A 22 0.56 -15.75 3.99
CA TRP A 22 1.32 -15.88 2.75
C TRP A 22 2.71 -16.46 3.01
N ASP A 23 3.34 -16.90 1.93
CA ASP A 23 4.64 -17.57 1.88
C ASP A 23 5.49 -17.01 0.72
N GLY A 24 6.63 -17.68 0.46
CA GLY A 24 7.54 -17.34 -0.63
C GLY A 24 8.06 -15.91 -0.55
N GLU A 25 8.04 -15.20 -1.67
CA GLU A 25 8.57 -13.85 -1.77
C GLU A 25 7.80 -12.85 -0.89
N TRP A 26 6.48 -13.01 -0.75
CA TRP A 26 5.65 -12.15 0.09
C TRP A 26 6.06 -12.25 1.56
N GLN A 27 6.25 -13.48 2.07
CA GLN A 27 6.75 -13.67 3.43
C GLN A 27 8.18 -13.16 3.59
N ARG A 28 9.05 -13.42 2.60
CA ARG A 28 10.46 -13.00 2.63
C ARG A 28 10.61 -11.48 2.76
N VAL A 29 9.81 -10.70 2.02
CA VAL A 29 9.94 -9.23 1.96
C VAL A 29 9.09 -8.52 2.99
N PHE A 30 7.87 -9.01 3.26
CA PHE A 30 6.90 -8.32 4.10
C PHE A 30 6.65 -9.02 5.44
N GLY A 31 7.31 -10.14 5.72
CA GLY A 31 7.09 -10.93 6.92
C GLY A 31 5.69 -11.54 6.94
N ARG A 32 5.09 -11.67 8.13
CA ARG A 32 3.68 -12.08 8.31
C ARG A 32 2.94 -11.00 9.09
N PRO A 33 2.59 -9.88 8.45
CA PRO A 33 1.97 -8.76 9.13
C PRO A 33 0.61 -9.15 9.68
N ALA A 34 0.21 -8.51 10.79
CA ALA A 34 -1.10 -8.72 11.38
C ALA A 34 -2.24 -8.42 10.38
N LEU A 35 -3.31 -9.20 10.46
CA LEU A 35 -4.57 -8.85 9.81
C LEU A 35 -5.15 -7.61 10.47
N ASN A 36 -5.90 -6.83 9.67
CA ASN A 36 -6.59 -5.61 10.10
C ASN A 36 -5.63 -4.44 10.42
N GLU A 37 -4.42 -4.52 9.89
CA GLU A 37 -3.40 -3.51 10.08
C GLU A 37 -3.60 -2.32 9.12
N LEU A 38 -2.97 -1.19 9.44
CA LEU A 38 -2.85 -0.09 8.49
C LEU A 38 -1.55 -0.22 7.69
N TRP A 39 -1.69 -0.22 6.37
CA TRP A 39 -0.60 -0.22 5.42
C TRP A 39 -0.46 1.15 4.79
N PHE A 40 0.77 1.60 4.63
CA PHE A 40 1.10 2.82 3.93
C PHE A 40 2.13 2.53 2.83
N ILE A 41 1.73 2.75 1.58
CA ILE A 41 2.54 2.48 0.40
C ILE A 41 2.89 3.81 -0.26
N SER A 42 4.18 4.14 -0.33
CA SER A 42 4.67 5.37 -0.97
C SER A 42 5.63 5.09 -2.10
N GLY A 43 5.79 6.06 -2.99
CA GLY A 43 6.76 6.00 -4.08
C GLY A 43 6.58 7.13 -5.07
N ALA A 44 7.67 7.50 -5.73
CA ALA A 44 7.65 8.50 -6.79
C ALA A 44 6.79 8.04 -7.98
N SER A 45 6.34 9.00 -8.80
CA SER A 45 5.60 8.71 -10.02
C SER A 45 6.41 7.84 -10.98
N ALA A 46 5.74 6.98 -11.74
CA ALA A 46 6.31 6.11 -12.76
C ALA A 46 7.40 5.11 -12.31
N GLN A 47 7.52 4.80 -11.01
CA GLN A 47 8.51 3.83 -10.48
C GLN A 47 7.91 2.46 -10.09
N GLY A 48 6.72 2.12 -10.59
CA GLY A 48 6.08 0.81 -10.35
C GLY A 48 5.14 0.74 -9.14
N LYS A 49 4.88 1.85 -8.44
CA LYS A 49 3.97 1.88 -7.28
C LYS A 49 2.61 1.25 -7.55
N SER A 50 1.90 1.74 -8.57
CA SER A 50 0.55 1.24 -8.87
C SER A 50 0.54 -0.22 -9.35
N SER A 51 1.62 -0.66 -10.02
CA SER A 51 1.83 -2.07 -10.38
C SER A 51 2.00 -2.95 -9.16
N PHE A 52 2.81 -2.54 -8.19
CA PHE A 52 2.95 -3.24 -6.91
C PHE A 52 1.62 -3.32 -6.17
N VAL A 53 0.89 -2.20 -6.06
CA VAL A 53 -0.41 -2.16 -5.38
C VAL A 53 -1.41 -3.12 -6.05
N MET A 54 -1.40 -3.22 -7.37
CA MET A 54 -2.26 -4.17 -8.10
C MET A 54 -1.88 -5.64 -7.81
N GLN A 55 -0.59 -5.97 -7.83
CA GLN A 55 -0.10 -7.32 -7.48
C GLN A 55 -0.44 -7.68 -6.02
N LEU A 56 -0.25 -6.74 -5.09
CA LEU A 56 -0.66 -6.89 -3.69
C LEU A 56 -2.16 -7.11 -3.58
N ALA A 57 -2.98 -6.33 -4.29
CA ALA A 57 -4.43 -6.49 -4.29
C ALA A 57 -4.85 -7.88 -4.82
N LYS A 58 -4.20 -8.37 -5.88
CA LYS A 58 -4.42 -9.75 -6.38
C LYS A 58 -4.07 -10.78 -5.31
N LYS A 59 -2.89 -10.67 -4.68
CA LYS A 59 -2.47 -11.59 -3.61
C LYS A 59 -3.45 -11.59 -2.44
N LEU A 60 -3.92 -10.42 -2.02
CA LEU A 60 -4.89 -10.29 -0.92
C LEU A 60 -6.25 -10.91 -1.24
N CYS A 61 -6.62 -11.05 -2.52
CA CYS A 61 -7.84 -11.75 -2.92
C CYS A 61 -7.85 -13.24 -2.51
N GLU A 62 -6.69 -13.86 -2.28
CA GLU A 62 -6.60 -15.22 -1.74
C GLU A 62 -7.20 -15.30 -0.32
N TYR A 63 -7.08 -14.24 0.47
CA TYR A 63 -7.42 -14.20 1.90
C TYR A 63 -8.71 -13.45 2.23
N GLY A 64 -9.33 -12.80 1.24
CA GLY A 64 -10.58 -12.07 1.43
C GLY A 64 -10.94 -11.18 0.25
N ARG A 65 -12.11 -10.55 0.32
CA ARG A 65 -12.54 -9.57 -0.69
C ARG A 65 -11.74 -8.28 -0.55
N VAL A 66 -11.36 -7.71 -1.69
CA VAL A 66 -10.62 -6.46 -1.83
C VAL A 66 -11.52 -5.41 -2.48
N LEU A 67 -11.53 -4.20 -1.92
CA LEU A 67 -12.08 -3.00 -2.54
C LEU A 67 -10.93 -2.09 -2.95
N TYR A 68 -10.86 -1.73 -4.22
CA TYR A 68 -9.91 -0.77 -4.74
C TYR A 68 -10.62 0.54 -5.06
N VAL A 69 -10.29 1.60 -4.31
CA VAL A 69 -10.77 2.96 -4.56
C VAL A 69 -9.75 3.63 -5.48
N SER A 70 -10.06 3.69 -6.78
CA SER A 70 -9.22 4.29 -7.81
C SER A 70 -9.55 5.78 -7.94
N GLY A 71 -9.13 6.58 -6.96
CA GLY A 71 -9.34 8.03 -6.96
C GLY A 71 -8.36 8.76 -7.89
N GLU A 72 -7.07 8.41 -7.85
CA GLU A 72 -6.02 9.13 -8.59
C GLU A 72 -6.09 8.91 -10.10
N GLU A 73 -6.26 7.66 -10.50
CA GLU A 73 -6.26 7.28 -11.91
C GLU A 73 -7.67 7.14 -12.50
N GLY A 74 -8.69 6.97 -11.65
CA GLY A 74 -10.04 6.57 -12.09
C GLY A 74 -10.05 5.19 -12.78
N ILE A 75 -11.12 4.88 -13.51
CA ILE A 75 -11.22 3.71 -14.39
C ILE A 75 -10.84 4.13 -15.81
N ARG A 76 -9.59 4.58 -15.98
CA ARG A 76 -9.03 4.99 -17.27
C ARG A 76 -8.29 3.86 -17.97
N GLN A 77 -7.90 4.09 -19.23
CA GLN A 77 -7.19 3.10 -20.06
C GLN A 77 -5.94 2.52 -19.38
N SER A 78 -5.19 3.34 -18.66
CA SER A 78 -3.98 2.90 -17.94
C SER A 78 -4.31 1.96 -16.76
N PHE A 79 -5.43 2.19 -16.05
CA PHE A 79 -5.92 1.27 -15.03
C PHE A 79 -6.38 -0.05 -15.67
N GLN A 80 -7.14 0.00 -16.78
CA GLN A 80 -7.58 -1.18 -17.52
C GLN A 80 -6.41 -2.04 -18.00
N ARG A 81 -5.37 -1.42 -18.58
CA ARG A 81 -4.14 -2.12 -18.98
C ARG A 81 -3.46 -2.81 -17.80
N ARG A 82 -3.48 -2.19 -16.62
CA ARG A 82 -2.91 -2.77 -15.40
C ARG A 82 -3.70 -3.98 -14.91
N LEU A 83 -5.04 -3.94 -15.00
CA LEU A 83 -5.88 -5.09 -14.69
C LEU A 83 -5.54 -6.27 -15.61
N GLN A 84 -5.39 -6.03 -16.91
CA GLN A 84 -5.01 -7.04 -17.90
C GLN A 84 -3.59 -7.58 -17.65
N LEU A 85 -2.62 -6.69 -17.42
CA LEU A 85 -1.22 -7.05 -17.18
C LEU A 85 -1.06 -8.03 -16.00
N PHE A 86 -1.90 -7.91 -14.98
CA PHE A 86 -1.85 -8.77 -13.79
C PHE A 86 -2.98 -9.80 -13.73
N HIS A 87 -3.70 -10.01 -14.83
CA HIS A 87 -4.77 -11.01 -14.94
C HIS A 87 -5.80 -10.91 -13.81
N MET A 88 -6.35 -9.72 -13.58
CA MET A 88 -7.27 -9.48 -12.45
C MET A 88 -8.64 -10.15 -12.65
N GLU A 89 -8.95 -10.60 -13.86
CA GLU A 89 -10.11 -11.45 -14.18
C GLU A 89 -10.14 -12.73 -13.34
N ASP A 90 -8.98 -13.28 -12.99
CA ASP A 90 -8.84 -14.48 -12.14
C ASP A 90 -9.51 -14.29 -10.76
N VAL A 91 -9.60 -13.05 -10.30
CA VAL A 91 -10.10 -12.69 -8.96
C VAL A 91 -11.39 -11.87 -9.02
N ASN A 92 -12.12 -11.88 -10.14
CA ASN A 92 -13.31 -11.04 -10.39
C ASN A 92 -14.42 -11.17 -9.31
N ARG A 93 -14.54 -12.34 -8.66
CA ARG A 93 -15.51 -12.55 -7.55
C ARG A 93 -15.08 -11.96 -6.21
N ARG A 94 -13.83 -11.51 -6.10
CA ARG A 94 -13.20 -11.05 -4.86
C ARG A 94 -12.61 -9.65 -4.96
N PHE A 95 -12.35 -9.14 -6.17
CA PHE A 95 -11.81 -7.81 -6.41
C PHE A 95 -12.90 -6.87 -6.92
N PHE A 96 -13.14 -5.78 -6.19
CA PHE A 96 -14.15 -4.77 -6.53
C PHE A 96 -13.49 -3.41 -6.68
N ILE A 97 -13.95 -2.60 -7.64
CA ILE A 97 -13.38 -1.28 -7.95
C ILE A 97 -14.47 -0.22 -7.79
N ILE A 98 -14.10 0.94 -7.23
CA ILE A 98 -14.92 2.15 -7.21
C ILE A 98 -14.06 3.38 -7.49
N GLU A 99 -14.66 4.45 -8.02
CA GLU A 99 -14.01 5.76 -8.21
C GLU A 99 -14.41 6.77 -7.12
N ASP A 100 -15.53 6.54 -6.44
CA ASP A 100 -16.02 7.45 -5.40
C ASP A 100 -15.09 7.43 -4.17
N THR A 101 -14.42 8.55 -3.94
CA THR A 101 -13.47 8.76 -2.84
C THR A 101 -14.12 9.34 -1.59
N LYS A 102 -15.43 9.67 -1.61
CA LYS A 102 -16.11 10.27 -0.46
C LYS A 102 -16.13 9.29 0.72
N ILE A 103 -15.68 9.77 1.89
CA ILE A 103 -15.53 8.91 3.07
C ILE A 103 -16.89 8.41 3.58
N GLU A 104 -17.95 9.19 3.44
CA GLU A 104 -19.31 8.82 3.81
C GLU A 104 -19.80 7.65 2.96
N ALA A 105 -19.70 7.77 1.63
CA ALA A 105 -20.09 6.73 0.69
C ALA A 105 -19.29 5.44 0.90
N LEU A 106 -17.98 5.56 1.17
CA LEU A 106 -17.15 4.42 1.52
C LEU A 106 -17.59 3.80 2.86
N THR A 107 -17.86 4.62 3.87
CA THR A 107 -18.32 4.16 5.20
C THR A 107 -19.61 3.37 5.10
N GLU A 108 -20.59 3.87 4.36
CA GLU A 108 -21.86 3.17 4.11
C GLU A 108 -21.65 1.84 3.40
N ARG A 109 -20.79 1.81 2.37
CA ARG A 109 -20.44 0.58 1.66
C ARG A 109 -19.78 -0.44 2.57
N LEU A 110 -18.87 -0.01 3.44
CA LEU A 110 -18.14 -0.87 4.36
C LEU A 110 -19.01 -1.38 5.51
N ALA A 111 -20.11 -0.69 5.84
CA ALA A 111 -21.09 -1.14 6.82
C ALA A 111 -21.97 -2.31 6.33
N LYS A 112 -22.05 -2.55 5.01
CA LYS A 112 -22.87 -3.63 4.44
C LYS A 112 -22.33 -5.02 4.80
N HIS A 113 -23.23 -6.00 4.87
CA HIS A 113 -22.86 -7.40 5.10
C HIS A 113 -21.94 -7.93 4.00
N LYS A 114 -20.96 -8.76 4.38
CA LYS A 114 -19.91 -9.30 3.48
C LYS A 114 -19.12 -8.21 2.72
N SER A 115 -19.03 -7.00 3.27
CA SER A 115 -18.19 -5.94 2.71
C SER A 115 -16.71 -6.36 2.68
N PRO A 116 -15.91 -5.81 1.75
CA PRO A 116 -14.51 -6.18 1.58
C PRO A 116 -13.68 -6.07 2.86
N ARG A 117 -12.76 -7.02 3.07
CA ARG A 117 -11.84 -7.06 4.22
C ARG A 117 -10.66 -6.13 4.00
N PHE A 118 -10.16 -6.08 2.77
CA PHE A 118 -9.04 -5.25 2.37
C PHE A 118 -9.58 -4.05 1.59
N VAL A 119 -9.12 -2.86 1.94
CA VAL A 119 -9.54 -1.62 1.31
C VAL A 119 -8.29 -0.86 0.88
N VAL A 120 -8.11 -0.71 -0.43
CA VAL A 120 -7.03 0.06 -1.04
C VAL A 120 -7.57 1.44 -1.39
N ILE A 121 -6.90 2.49 -0.92
CA ILE A 121 -7.20 3.89 -1.22
C ILE A 121 -6.06 4.43 -2.07
N ASP A 122 -6.27 4.55 -3.38
CA ASP A 122 -5.28 5.01 -4.36
C ASP A 122 -5.76 6.31 -5.04
N SER A 123 -5.35 7.49 -4.59
CA SER A 123 -4.41 7.77 -3.49
C SER A 123 -5.03 8.65 -2.40
N PHE A 124 -4.40 8.60 -1.23
CA PHE A 124 -4.83 9.35 -0.06
C PHE A 124 -4.91 10.87 -0.32
N GLN A 125 -4.04 11.41 -1.19
CA GLN A 125 -4.09 12.83 -1.56
C GLN A 125 -5.32 13.19 -2.39
N VAL A 126 -5.72 12.32 -3.32
CA VAL A 126 -6.87 12.57 -4.20
C VAL A 126 -8.19 12.34 -3.48
N ALA A 127 -8.16 11.57 -2.39
CA ALA A 127 -9.31 11.43 -1.52
C ALA A 127 -9.61 12.73 -0.72
N GLU A 128 -8.66 13.66 -0.62
CA GLU A 128 -8.77 14.90 0.18
C GLU A 128 -9.09 14.67 1.66
N TRP A 129 -8.77 13.49 2.19
CA TRP A 129 -9.06 13.15 3.58
C TRP A 129 -8.08 13.77 4.56
N THR A 130 -8.60 14.12 5.73
CA THR A 130 -7.82 14.42 6.93
C THR A 130 -7.28 13.14 7.59
N TYR A 131 -6.30 13.32 8.47
CA TYR A 131 -5.79 12.20 9.27
C TYR A 131 -6.87 11.65 10.21
N GLU A 132 -7.65 12.55 10.80
CA GLU A 132 -8.70 12.27 11.76
C GLU A 132 -9.81 11.40 11.13
N GLU A 133 -10.21 11.71 9.90
CA GLU A 133 -11.15 10.91 9.10
C GLU A 133 -10.64 9.50 8.82
N ALA A 134 -9.38 9.37 8.36
CA ALA A 134 -8.76 8.06 8.12
C ALA A 134 -8.72 7.19 9.39
N MET A 135 -8.43 7.81 10.53
CA MET A 135 -8.40 7.14 11.83
C MET A 135 -9.80 6.80 12.34
N ALA A 136 -10.79 7.68 12.13
CA ALA A 136 -12.18 7.40 12.46
C ALA A 136 -12.71 6.20 11.66
N LEU A 137 -12.39 6.12 10.36
CA LEU A 137 -12.75 4.98 9.52
C LEU A 137 -12.11 3.68 10.01
N LYS A 138 -10.82 3.70 10.37
CA LYS A 138 -10.13 2.54 10.95
C LYS A 138 -10.76 2.12 12.27
N ALA A 139 -11.06 3.07 13.15
CA ALA A 139 -11.68 2.80 14.45
C ALA A 139 -13.09 2.23 14.29
N ARG A 140 -13.85 2.68 13.29
CA ARG A 140 -15.18 2.17 12.96
C ARG A 140 -15.15 0.75 12.43
N PHE A 141 -14.12 0.38 11.68
CA PHE A 141 -13.99 -0.94 11.06
C PHE A 141 -12.70 -1.67 11.47
N PRO A 142 -12.54 -2.05 12.76
CA PRO A 142 -11.31 -2.63 13.29
C PRO A 142 -10.98 -4.03 12.75
N GLN A 143 -11.89 -4.65 12.00
CA GLN A 143 -11.72 -5.95 11.35
C GLN A 143 -11.30 -5.83 9.87
N LYS A 144 -10.98 -4.62 9.41
CA LYS A 144 -10.56 -4.33 8.04
C LYS A 144 -9.10 -3.91 8.00
N THR A 145 -8.44 -4.28 6.91
CA THR A 145 -7.09 -3.81 6.59
C THR A 145 -7.22 -2.64 5.63
N PHE A 146 -6.66 -1.49 6.00
CA PHE A 146 -6.67 -0.29 5.17
C PHE A 146 -5.28 -0.08 4.58
N ILE A 147 -5.22 0.09 3.26
CA ILE A 147 -4.00 0.26 2.50
C ILE A 147 -4.07 1.63 1.82
N TYR A 148 -3.28 2.57 2.32
CA TYR A 148 -3.22 3.93 1.80
C TYR A 148 -2.04 4.06 0.85
N VAL A 149 -2.32 4.40 -0.40
CA VAL A 149 -1.29 4.69 -1.41
C VAL A 149 -1.04 6.18 -1.42
N SER A 150 0.23 6.56 -1.53
CA SER A 150 0.66 7.94 -1.42
C SER A 150 1.76 8.25 -2.43
N GLN A 151 1.67 9.39 -3.11
CA GLN A 151 2.78 9.91 -3.90
C GLN A 151 3.89 10.47 -3.00
N GLU A 152 5.13 10.41 -3.48
CA GLU A 152 6.27 11.07 -2.85
C GLU A 152 6.64 12.37 -3.57
N HIS A 153 6.99 13.40 -2.80
CA HIS A 153 7.72 14.57 -3.24
C HIS A 153 9.00 14.70 -2.40
N LYS A 154 10.16 14.81 -3.05
CA LYS A 154 11.49 14.83 -2.38
C LYS A 154 11.68 13.66 -1.40
N SER A 155 11.31 12.45 -1.80
CA SER A 155 11.42 11.22 -0.98
C SER A 155 10.57 11.18 0.30
N ALA A 156 9.62 12.10 0.45
CA ALA A 156 8.65 12.11 1.55
C ALA A 156 7.21 12.04 0.99
N PRO A 157 6.26 11.43 1.72
CA PRO A 157 4.86 11.45 1.34
C PRO A 157 4.35 12.89 1.18
N MET A 158 3.55 13.14 0.14
CA MET A 158 2.98 14.47 -0.10
C MET A 158 1.90 14.80 0.93
N GLY A 159 2.09 15.88 1.68
CA GLY A 159 1.11 16.44 2.62
C GLY A 159 1.28 15.97 4.07
N LYS A 160 1.08 16.89 5.02
CA LYS A 160 1.18 16.61 6.48
C LYS A 160 0.28 15.44 6.93
N PRO A 161 -0.97 15.30 6.46
CA PRO A 161 -1.81 14.18 6.88
C PRO A 161 -1.25 12.81 6.44
N ALA A 162 -0.72 12.70 5.23
CA ALA A 162 -0.09 11.48 4.73
C ALA A 162 1.17 11.10 5.54
N VAL A 163 1.97 12.10 5.94
CA VAL A 163 3.14 11.88 6.81
C VAL A 163 2.73 11.32 8.17
N ARG A 164 1.67 11.88 8.79
CA ARG A 164 1.13 11.38 10.06
C ARG A 164 0.60 9.95 9.93
N LEU A 165 -0.11 9.66 8.83
CA LEU A 165 -0.65 8.33 8.55
C LEU A 165 0.47 7.29 8.38
N ARG A 166 1.54 7.64 7.63
CA ARG A 166 2.73 6.80 7.50
C ARG A 166 3.38 6.52 8.85
N TYR A 167 3.42 7.49 9.76
CA TYR A 167 4.06 7.31 11.06
C TYR A 167 3.37 6.20 11.87
N ILE A 168 2.04 6.17 11.88
CA ILE A 168 1.23 5.22 12.66
C ILE A 168 0.96 3.88 11.94
N ALA A 169 1.28 3.78 10.66
CA ALA A 169 1.11 2.54 9.89
C ALA A 169 1.95 1.40 10.47
N GLY A 170 1.33 0.23 10.66
CA GLY A 170 2.04 -0.99 11.08
C GLY A 170 2.94 -1.52 9.97
N VAL A 171 2.48 -1.44 8.72
CA VAL A 171 3.28 -1.82 7.54
C VAL A 171 3.54 -0.60 6.66
N LYS A 172 4.82 -0.40 6.31
CA LYS A 172 5.28 0.73 5.51
C LYS A 172 6.03 0.17 4.31
N VAL A 173 5.58 0.46 3.10
CA VAL A 173 6.24 0.01 1.88
C VAL A 173 6.63 1.22 1.05
N ARG A 174 7.89 1.26 0.63
CA ARG A 174 8.37 2.25 -0.33
C ARG A 174 8.69 1.56 -1.64
N VAL A 175 8.04 1.98 -2.72
CA VAL A 175 8.32 1.49 -4.07
C VAL A 175 9.23 2.48 -4.78
N SER A 176 10.42 2.01 -5.16
CA SER A 176 11.40 2.80 -5.91
C SER A 176 12.12 1.94 -6.92
N GLY A 177 12.34 2.45 -8.12
CA GLY A 177 13.03 1.72 -9.19
C GLY A 177 12.41 0.35 -9.48
N PHE A 178 11.08 0.22 -9.44
CA PHE A 178 10.36 -1.05 -9.63
C PHE A 178 10.68 -2.13 -8.58
N VAL A 179 11.12 -1.71 -7.39
CA VAL A 179 11.34 -2.59 -6.23
C VAL A 179 10.53 -2.06 -5.06
N ALA A 180 9.72 -2.92 -4.43
CA ALA A 180 8.96 -2.60 -3.23
C ALA A 180 9.74 -3.01 -1.97
N LEU A 181 10.08 -2.03 -1.14
CA LEU A 181 10.90 -2.18 0.06
C LEU A 181 10.02 -2.06 1.31
N CYS A 182 10.06 -3.06 2.18
CA CYS A 182 9.42 -2.97 3.49
C CYS A 182 10.27 -2.10 4.44
N MET A 183 9.73 -0.96 4.85
CA MET A 183 10.35 0.01 5.77
C MET A 183 9.76 -0.09 7.19
N GLY A 184 8.90 -1.08 7.43
CA GLY A 184 8.18 -1.29 8.68
C GLY A 184 8.94 -2.12 9.70
N ARG A 185 8.28 -2.37 10.85
CA ARG A 185 8.83 -3.18 11.96
C ARG A 185 8.87 -4.68 11.67
N GLU A 186 8.12 -5.10 10.65
CA GLU A 186 8.02 -6.49 10.18
C GLU A 186 9.23 -6.93 9.35
N ASN A 187 10.19 -6.03 9.10
CA ASN A 187 11.36 -6.34 8.30
C ASN A 187 12.51 -6.85 9.16
N GLU A 188 12.54 -8.15 9.43
CA GLU A 188 13.72 -8.83 10.02
C GLU A 188 14.88 -8.93 9.01
N HIS A 189 14.64 -8.67 7.72
CA HIS A 189 15.58 -8.82 6.62
C HIS A 189 15.83 -7.47 5.91
N HIS A 190 16.49 -6.56 6.63
CA HIS A 190 16.90 -5.26 6.10
C HIS A 190 17.51 -5.36 4.69
N GLY A 191 16.91 -4.67 3.72
CA GLY A 191 17.47 -4.51 2.35
C GLY A 191 16.92 -5.45 1.28
N GLN A 192 16.06 -6.42 1.61
CA GLN A 192 15.44 -7.30 0.62
C GLN A 192 14.15 -6.70 0.06
N GLY A 193 14.11 -6.45 -1.25
CA GLY A 193 12.95 -5.92 -1.96
C GLY A 193 12.14 -6.99 -2.69
N PHE A 194 10.88 -6.67 -2.96
CA PHE A 194 10.01 -7.41 -3.88
C PHE A 194 10.16 -6.77 -5.27
N VAL A 195 10.60 -7.55 -6.25
CA VAL A 195 10.81 -7.04 -7.61
C VAL A 195 9.45 -6.92 -8.30
N VAL A 196 9.02 -5.69 -8.58
CA VAL A 196 7.72 -5.39 -9.19
C VAL A 196 7.78 -5.60 -10.70
N TRP A 197 8.90 -5.24 -11.31
CA TRP A 197 9.18 -5.41 -12.74
C TRP A 197 10.70 -5.50 -12.95
N GLU A 198 11.18 -6.67 -13.37
CA GLU A 198 12.60 -6.98 -13.44
C GLU A 198 13.36 -6.12 -14.45
N GLU A 199 12.87 -6.03 -15.71
CA GLU A 199 13.52 -5.21 -16.73
C GLU A 199 13.50 -3.72 -16.36
N GLY A 200 12.43 -3.27 -15.71
CA GLY A 200 12.34 -1.93 -15.17
C GLY A 200 13.39 -1.64 -14.11
N ALA A 201 13.57 -2.56 -13.15
CA ALA A 201 14.55 -2.44 -12.09
C ALA A 201 15.98 -2.40 -12.62
N VAL A 202 16.31 -3.26 -13.60
CA VAL A 202 17.61 -3.26 -14.28
C VAL A 202 17.86 -1.93 -15.00
N ARG A 203 16.87 -1.43 -15.77
CA ARG A 203 16.99 -0.14 -16.47
C ARG A 203 17.18 1.02 -15.50
N TYR A 204 16.46 1.03 -14.39
CA TYR A 204 16.57 2.08 -13.37
C TYR A 204 17.95 2.08 -12.71
N GLY A 205 18.46 0.90 -12.32
CA GLY A 205 19.81 0.76 -11.73
C GLY A 205 20.93 1.15 -12.68
N ASN A 206 20.82 0.77 -13.96
CA ASN A 206 21.80 1.16 -14.98
C ASN A 206 21.73 2.66 -15.31
N GLY A 207 20.53 3.25 -15.29
CA GLY A 207 20.32 4.69 -15.54
C GLY A 207 20.82 5.61 -14.43
N SER A 208 20.93 5.13 -13.17
CA SER A 208 21.56 5.88 -12.08
C SER A 208 23.09 5.97 -12.18
N LEU A 209 23.71 5.24 -13.12
CA LEU A 209 25.16 5.26 -13.41
C LEU A 209 25.52 6.01 -14.70
N THR A 210 24.56 6.63 -15.41
CA THR A 210 24.88 7.43 -16.60
C THR A 210 25.61 8.73 -16.21
N PRO A 211 26.83 9.01 -16.72
CA PRO A 211 27.60 10.19 -16.34
C PRO A 211 26.88 11.49 -16.70
N GLN A 212 27.03 12.51 -15.85
CA GLN A 212 26.63 13.89 -16.17
C GLN A 212 27.23 14.31 -17.52
N PRO A 213 26.51 15.12 -18.33
CA PRO A 213 27.06 15.60 -19.58
C PRO A 213 28.37 16.35 -19.33
N LEU A 214 29.41 15.99 -20.10
CA LEU A 214 30.70 16.67 -20.10
C LEU A 214 30.47 18.19 -20.11
N SER A 215 31.06 18.87 -19.13
CA SER A 215 31.20 20.33 -19.16
C SER A 215 31.75 20.72 -20.53
N LYS A 216 30.96 21.47 -21.31
CA LYS A 216 31.43 22.09 -22.55
C LYS A 216 32.73 22.83 -22.22
N GLY A 217 33.83 22.39 -22.82
CA GLY A 217 35.10 23.08 -22.75
C GLY A 217 34.92 24.53 -23.18
N ARG A 218 35.55 25.43 -22.42
CA ARG A 218 35.87 26.76 -22.93
C ARG A 218 36.79 26.55 -24.13
N GLY A 219 36.28 26.84 -25.32
CA GLY A 219 37.06 27.03 -26.53
C GLY A 219 36.86 28.48 -26.95
N GLU A 220 37.95 29.24 -26.81
CA GLU A 220 38.37 30.46 -27.52
C GLU A 220 37.34 31.56 -27.84
#